data_AF-A0A413Z7P9-F1
#
_entry.id   AF-A0A413Z7P9-F1
#
_cell.length_a   1.000
_cell.length_b   1.000
_cell.length_c   1.000
_cell.angle_alpha   90.00
_cell.angle_beta   90.00
_cell.angle_gamma   90.00
#
_symmetry.space_group_name_H-M   'P 1'
#
loop_
_entity.id
_entity.type
_entity.pdbx_description
1 polymer ?
#
loop_
_entity_poly.entity_id
_entity_poly.type
_entity_poly.pdbx_seq_one_letter_code
_entity_poly.pdbx_strand_id
1 'polypeptide(L)'
;MSIMSRIVTGDGIDITSSQDVEVKNCFIRSTDDSICIKSQRLFEDPSTVRDVTKVRVHNNVIWNAEPGNAIELGYALQSEIHDLVFEDCDIIHCQYEGNMGGAALSIHQADGGHVHDIHYKNIRVEQAEQKLFDIKVLLCRYTEQLAKGEINDIYFDNIQVLNGDIPVSMIRGYQTPTEEVRVHDVHFDNITFMGNKCETWQDMRLVTELANDIYVNGVRTCRQMKF
;
A
#
# COMPACT_ATOMS: atom_id res chain seq x y z
N MET A 1 10.47 -4.17 19.50
CA MET A 1 11.48 -5.11 18.94
C MET A 1 12.34 -4.36 17.91
N SER A 2 13.54 -4.82 17.59
CA SER A 2 14.33 -4.26 16.46
C SER A 2 14.56 -5.35 15.42
N ILE A 3 14.18 -5.09 14.17
CA ILE A 3 14.33 -6.02 13.04
C ILE A 3 15.22 -5.35 12.00
N MET A 4 16.24 -6.08 11.55
CA MET A 4 17.23 -5.56 10.62
C MET A 4 17.56 -6.61 9.56
N SER A 5 17.16 -6.32 8.32
CA SER A 5 17.59 -7.05 7.15
C SER A 5 18.55 -6.19 6.30
N ARG A 6 19.49 -6.86 5.63
CA ARG A 6 20.44 -6.23 4.68
C ARG A 6 20.54 -6.97 3.36
N ILE A 7 19.85 -8.10 3.24
CA ILE A 7 19.87 -8.93 2.04
C ILE A 7 18.70 -8.45 1.18
N VAL A 8 18.94 -8.25 -0.11
CA VAL A 8 17.90 -7.97 -1.10
C VAL A 8 16.87 -9.10 -1.05
N THR A 9 15.58 -8.78 -1.09
CA THR A 9 14.46 -9.72 -0.79
C THR A 9 14.33 -10.11 0.68
N GLY A 10 14.87 -9.28 1.57
CA GLY A 10 14.77 -9.48 3.00
C GLY A 10 13.76 -8.52 3.60
N ASP A 11 12.50 -8.92 3.54
CA ASP A 11 11.35 -8.26 4.15
C ASP A 11 11.54 -8.14 5.68
N GLY A 12 10.86 -7.18 6.30
CA GLY A 12 10.90 -7.00 7.75
C GLY A 12 9.96 -7.96 8.49
N ILE A 13 8.66 -7.76 8.29
CA ILE A 13 7.59 -8.59 8.87
C ILE A 13 6.58 -8.94 7.79
N ASP A 14 6.41 -10.23 7.52
CA ASP A 14 5.35 -10.77 6.67
C ASP A 14 4.16 -11.25 7.50
N ILE A 15 2.98 -10.71 7.20
CA ILE A 15 1.70 -11.19 7.71
C ILE A 15 1.00 -11.90 6.54
N THR A 16 1.21 -13.22 6.46
CA THR A 16 0.68 -14.02 5.34
C THR A 16 -0.47 -14.90 5.79
N SER A 17 -1.64 -14.77 5.16
CA SER A 17 -2.83 -15.61 5.40
C SER A 17 -3.12 -15.87 6.89
N SER A 18 -3.07 -14.78 7.66
CA SER A 18 -3.13 -14.75 9.12
C SER A 18 -4.23 -13.81 9.59
N GLN A 19 -4.78 -14.08 10.77
CA GLN A 19 -5.84 -13.29 11.38
C GLN A 19 -5.51 -12.99 12.85
N ASP A 20 -6.04 -11.89 13.37
CA ASP A 20 -5.84 -11.46 14.77
C ASP A 20 -4.34 -11.24 15.08
N VAL A 21 -3.74 -10.30 14.35
CA VAL A 21 -2.30 -10.00 14.41
C VAL A 21 -2.07 -8.56 14.87
N GLU A 22 -1.17 -8.39 15.85
CA GLU A 22 -0.76 -7.07 16.34
C GLU A 22 0.76 -6.89 16.19
N VAL A 23 1.17 -5.82 15.51
CA VAL A 23 2.59 -5.44 15.34
C VAL A 23 2.81 -4.05 15.93
N LYS A 24 3.53 -3.96 17.05
CA LYS A 24 3.74 -2.69 17.74
C LYS A 24 5.09 -2.49 18.40
N ASN A 25 5.47 -1.23 18.58
CA ASN A 25 6.69 -0.82 19.26
C ASN A 25 7.95 -1.43 18.63
N CYS A 26 7.98 -1.48 17.30
CA CYS A 26 9.09 -2.01 16.52
C CYS A 26 9.89 -0.89 15.83
N PHE A 27 11.20 -1.08 15.78
CA PHE A 27 12.05 -0.44 14.78
C PHE A 27 12.34 -1.47 13.68
N ILE A 28 12.01 -1.16 12.43
CA ILE A 28 12.15 -2.10 11.31
C ILE A 28 13.01 -1.43 10.25
N ARG A 29 14.14 -2.06 9.93
CA ARG A 29 14.93 -1.72 8.75
C ARG A 29 15.01 -2.93 7.83
N SER A 30 14.39 -2.87 6.66
CA SER A 30 14.41 -3.95 5.66
C SER A 30 15.15 -3.54 4.39
N THR A 31 15.48 -4.54 3.57
CA THR A 31 16.02 -4.37 2.21
C THR A 31 15.14 -5.17 1.24
N ASP A 32 13.85 -4.91 1.40
CA ASP A 32 12.65 -5.22 0.62
C ASP A 32 11.48 -4.58 1.42
N ASP A 33 10.27 -5.08 1.32
CA ASP A 33 9.11 -4.58 2.07
C ASP A 33 9.31 -4.61 3.60
N SER A 34 9.10 -3.49 4.32
CA SER A 34 9.32 -3.46 5.78
C SER A 34 8.21 -4.15 6.57
N ILE A 35 6.96 -3.83 6.26
CA ILE A 35 5.79 -4.55 6.77
C ILE A 35 4.97 -4.96 5.56
N CYS A 36 4.79 -6.26 5.37
CA CYS A 36 4.15 -6.80 4.18
C CYS A 36 2.94 -7.66 4.55
N ILE A 37 1.84 -7.45 3.85
CA ILE A 37 0.64 -8.30 3.89
C ILE A 37 0.62 -9.14 2.62
N LYS A 38 0.47 -10.46 2.79
CA LYS A 38 0.32 -11.39 1.66
C LYS A 38 -0.81 -12.39 1.92
N SER A 39 -1.35 -12.99 0.87
CA SER A 39 -2.25 -14.14 1.00
C SER A 39 -1.98 -15.14 -0.11
N GLN A 40 -0.72 -15.55 -0.20
CA GLN A 40 -0.24 -16.51 -1.19
C GLN A 40 -0.04 -17.90 -0.57
N ARG A 41 0.06 -18.91 -1.42
CA ARG A 41 0.45 -20.25 -0.98
C ARG A 41 1.83 -20.24 -0.33
N LEU A 42 1.96 -20.94 0.78
CA LEU A 42 3.21 -21.17 1.49
C LEU A 42 3.66 -22.61 1.21
N PHE A 43 4.96 -22.81 0.97
CA PHE A 43 5.53 -24.14 0.71
C PHE A 43 4.87 -24.91 -0.44
N GLU A 44 4.42 -24.18 -1.47
CA GLU A 44 3.67 -24.71 -2.62
C GLU A 44 2.29 -25.34 -2.28
N ASP A 45 1.81 -25.21 -1.05
CA ASP A 45 0.53 -25.77 -0.61
C ASP A 45 -0.61 -24.73 -0.75
N PRO A 46 -1.55 -24.91 -1.69
CA PRO A 46 -2.65 -23.98 -1.88
C PRO A 46 -3.62 -23.91 -0.70
N SER A 47 -3.60 -24.90 0.22
CA SER A 47 -4.48 -24.91 1.40
C SER A 47 -4.08 -23.88 2.46
N THR A 48 -2.92 -23.25 2.31
CA THR A 48 -2.48 -22.17 3.19
C THR A 48 -3.03 -20.81 2.79
N VAL A 49 -3.58 -20.68 1.58
CA VAL A 49 -4.22 -19.44 1.12
C VAL A 49 -5.48 -19.22 1.95
N ARG A 50 -5.45 -18.14 2.71
CA ARG A 50 -6.57 -17.68 3.56
C ARG A 50 -6.59 -16.17 3.59
N ASP A 51 -7.75 -15.66 3.98
CA ASP A 51 -7.97 -14.25 4.19
C ASP A 51 -7.02 -13.69 5.25
N VAL A 52 -6.70 -12.41 5.12
CA VAL A 52 -5.98 -11.64 6.14
C VAL A 52 -6.94 -10.63 6.74
N THR A 53 -7.17 -10.73 8.04
CA THR A 53 -8.13 -9.86 8.72
C THR A 53 -7.80 -9.61 10.17
N LYS A 54 -8.29 -8.50 10.73
CA LYS A 54 -8.03 -8.07 12.11
C LYS A 54 -6.54 -7.91 12.37
N VAL A 55 -5.89 -7.12 11.52
CA VAL A 55 -4.47 -6.79 11.68
C VAL A 55 -4.34 -5.36 12.17
N ARG A 56 -3.60 -5.16 13.26
CA ARG A 56 -3.28 -3.83 13.78
C ARG A 56 -1.77 -3.63 13.82
N VAL A 57 -1.28 -2.64 13.09
CA VAL A 57 0.12 -2.25 13.04
C VAL A 57 0.24 -0.84 13.58
N HIS A 58 0.92 -0.66 14.73
CA HIS A 58 0.96 0.66 15.35
C HIS A 58 2.20 0.99 16.18
N ASN A 59 2.50 2.29 16.33
CA ASN A 59 3.65 2.77 17.10
C ASN A 59 4.98 2.17 16.64
N ASN A 60 5.21 2.12 15.33
CA ASN A 60 6.44 1.58 14.74
C ASN A 60 7.27 2.68 14.07
N VAL A 61 8.58 2.49 14.05
CA VAL A 61 9.53 3.29 13.26
C VAL A 61 10.06 2.43 12.13
N ILE A 62 9.93 2.90 10.89
CA ILE A 62 10.16 2.13 9.68
C ILE A 62 11.23 2.80 8.81
N TRP A 63 12.24 2.02 8.43
CA TRP A 63 13.27 2.39 7.48
C TRP A 63 13.27 1.34 6.35
N ASN A 64 12.57 1.64 5.27
CA ASN A 64 12.69 0.88 4.04
C ASN A 64 13.97 1.32 3.30
N ALA A 65 14.94 0.41 3.19
CA ALA A 65 16.15 0.62 2.40
C ALA A 65 15.99 0.03 1.00
N GLU A 66 16.74 0.54 0.02
CA GLU A 66 16.66 0.09 -1.38
C GLU A 66 17.00 -1.41 -1.52
N PRO A 67 16.15 -2.24 -2.17
CA PRO A 67 14.83 -1.95 -2.75
C PRO A 67 13.66 -2.24 -1.79
N GLY A 68 12.42 -1.87 -2.14
CA GLY A 68 11.18 -2.33 -1.49
C GLY A 68 10.16 -1.23 -1.23
N ASN A 69 9.17 -1.52 -0.37
CA ASN A 69 8.21 -0.54 0.15
C ASN A 69 8.25 -0.46 1.68
N ALA A 70 7.76 0.64 2.28
CA ALA A 70 7.69 0.72 3.74
C ALA A 70 6.52 -0.08 4.32
N ILE A 71 5.29 0.14 3.82
CA ILE A 71 4.14 -0.70 4.14
C ILE A 71 3.52 -1.19 2.84
N GLU A 72 3.52 -2.50 2.63
CA GLU A 72 3.06 -3.16 1.41
C GLU A 72 1.88 -4.09 1.71
N LEU A 73 0.84 -4.02 0.89
CA LEU A 73 -0.10 -5.12 0.69
C LEU A 73 0.15 -5.66 -0.72
N GLY A 74 0.81 -6.81 -0.85
CA GLY A 74 1.14 -7.35 -2.16
C GLY A 74 2.50 -8.04 -2.27
N TYR A 75 2.93 -8.43 -3.47
CA TYR A 75 2.16 -8.42 -4.72
C TYR A 75 1.13 -9.57 -4.79
N ALA A 76 1.33 -10.62 -4.00
CA ALA A 76 0.60 -11.88 -4.11
C ALA A 76 -0.57 -11.95 -3.10
N LEU A 77 -1.73 -11.47 -3.53
CA LEU A 77 -2.96 -11.38 -2.73
C LEU A 77 -4.06 -12.25 -3.34
N GLN A 78 -4.01 -13.56 -3.08
CA GLN A 78 -4.92 -14.56 -3.67
C GLN A 78 -6.25 -14.76 -2.92
N SER A 79 -6.47 -14.07 -1.79
CA SER A 79 -7.64 -14.20 -0.90
C SER A 79 -8.12 -12.82 -0.43
N GLU A 80 -9.18 -12.75 0.37
CA GLU A 80 -9.72 -11.50 0.89
C GLU A 80 -8.77 -10.85 1.91
N ILE A 81 -8.58 -9.53 1.83
CA ILE A 81 -7.74 -8.74 2.75
C ILE A 81 -8.60 -7.60 3.27
N HIS A 82 -8.99 -7.65 4.55
CA HIS A 82 -9.90 -6.65 5.10
C HIS A 82 -9.85 -6.50 6.63
N ASP A 83 -10.29 -5.36 7.17
CA ASP A 83 -10.17 -5.01 8.61
C ASP A 83 -8.69 -4.92 9.02
N LEU A 84 -7.96 -4.03 8.33
CA LEU A 84 -6.54 -3.74 8.59
C LEU A 84 -6.38 -2.27 9.01
N VAL A 85 -5.64 -2.05 10.09
CA VAL A 85 -5.34 -0.71 10.60
C VAL A 85 -3.83 -0.53 10.77
N PHE A 86 -3.28 0.47 10.09
CA PHE A 86 -1.91 0.95 10.22
C PHE A 86 -1.95 2.35 10.84
N GLU A 87 -1.46 2.53 12.06
CA GLU A 87 -1.59 3.81 12.76
C GLU A 87 -0.37 4.24 13.57
N ASP A 88 -0.17 5.55 13.74
CA ASP A 88 0.89 6.12 14.57
C ASP A 88 2.31 5.58 14.23
N CYS A 89 2.58 5.39 12.92
CA CYS A 89 3.87 4.93 12.41
C CYS A 89 4.73 6.11 11.90
N ASP A 90 6.04 5.99 12.05
CA ASP A 90 7.02 6.94 11.53
C ASP A 90 7.91 6.27 10.48
N ILE A 91 7.69 6.59 9.20
CA ILE A 91 8.50 6.13 8.08
C ILE A 91 9.64 7.12 7.89
N ILE A 92 10.78 6.83 8.51
CA ILE A 92 11.94 7.74 8.52
C ILE A 92 12.68 7.75 7.18
N HIS A 93 12.66 6.63 6.47
CA HIS A 93 13.21 6.53 5.12
C HIS A 93 12.41 5.52 4.30
N CYS A 94 12.02 5.91 3.09
CA CYS A 94 11.64 5.03 2.00
C CYS A 94 12.53 5.36 0.81
N GLN A 95 13.57 4.54 0.63
CA GLN A 95 14.60 4.79 -0.37
C GLN A 95 14.12 4.44 -1.79
N TYR A 96 14.78 5.03 -2.78
CA TYR A 96 14.50 4.77 -4.19
C TYR A 96 14.64 3.28 -4.52
N GLU A 97 13.63 2.66 -5.12
CA GLU A 97 13.65 1.23 -5.51
C GLU A 97 13.98 1.05 -6.99
N GLY A 98 13.58 2.00 -7.84
CA GLY A 98 13.95 2.04 -9.26
C GLY A 98 13.24 1.06 -10.19
N ASN A 99 12.25 0.32 -9.70
CA ASN A 99 11.49 -0.65 -10.48
C ASN A 99 9.98 -0.50 -10.21
N MET A 100 9.27 -1.55 -9.77
CA MET A 100 7.79 -1.55 -9.70
C MET A 100 7.25 -1.01 -8.37
N GLY A 101 8.05 -1.05 -7.29
CA GLY A 101 7.76 -0.59 -5.93
C GLY A 101 8.44 0.74 -5.57
N GLY A 102 8.87 0.93 -4.33
CA GLY A 102 9.47 2.19 -3.85
C GLY A 102 8.45 3.18 -3.31
N ALA A 103 7.38 2.68 -2.70
CA ALA A 103 6.34 3.49 -2.08
C ALA A 103 6.40 3.44 -0.55
N ALA A 104 6.10 4.57 0.08
CA ALA A 104 5.92 4.59 1.54
C ALA A 104 4.69 3.76 1.94
N LEU A 105 3.59 3.87 1.19
CA LEU A 105 2.34 3.16 1.43
C LEU A 105 1.85 2.59 0.09
N SER A 106 1.79 1.27 -0.02
CA SER A 106 1.43 0.60 -1.26
C SER A 106 0.46 -0.57 -1.12
N ILE A 107 -0.30 -0.76 -2.19
CA ILE A 107 -1.17 -1.91 -2.40
C ILE A 107 -0.95 -2.36 -3.84
N HIS A 108 -0.36 -3.54 -4.04
CA HIS A 108 -0.15 -4.12 -5.35
C HIS A 108 -0.93 -5.44 -5.46
N GLN A 109 -2.13 -5.39 -6.03
CA GLN A 109 -2.95 -6.56 -6.28
C GLN A 109 -2.59 -7.22 -7.62
N ALA A 110 -1.81 -8.29 -7.58
CA ALA A 110 -1.42 -9.06 -8.77
C ALA A 110 -2.35 -10.24 -9.09
N ASP A 111 -3.20 -10.65 -8.14
CA ASP A 111 -4.00 -11.87 -8.12
C ASP A 111 -5.51 -11.57 -7.93
N GLY A 112 -6.30 -12.58 -7.58
CA GLY A 112 -7.76 -12.57 -7.54
C GLY A 112 -8.40 -12.13 -6.22
N GLY A 113 -7.61 -11.78 -5.20
CA GLY A 113 -8.12 -11.39 -3.88
C GLY A 113 -8.83 -10.04 -3.84
N HIS A 114 -9.73 -9.86 -2.88
CA HIS A 114 -10.45 -8.59 -2.69
C HIS A 114 -9.84 -7.82 -1.53
N VAL A 115 -9.28 -6.65 -1.79
CA VAL A 115 -8.67 -5.77 -0.79
C VAL A 115 -9.63 -4.64 -0.46
N HIS A 116 -10.13 -4.61 0.78
CA HIS A 116 -11.05 -3.56 1.22
C HIS A 116 -10.97 -3.29 2.72
N ASP A 117 -11.56 -2.20 3.20
CA ASP A 117 -11.56 -1.81 4.63
C ASP A 117 -10.14 -1.71 5.22
N ILE A 118 -9.30 -0.90 4.56
CA ILE A 118 -7.90 -0.65 4.94
C ILE A 118 -7.74 0.78 5.43
N HIS A 119 -7.20 0.95 6.64
CA HIS A 119 -7.08 2.25 7.29
C HIS A 119 -5.63 2.58 7.61
N TYR A 120 -5.13 3.68 7.03
CA TYR A 120 -3.84 4.28 7.35
C TYR A 120 -4.08 5.60 8.10
N LYS A 121 -3.61 5.71 9.35
CA LYS A 121 -3.96 6.81 10.26
C LYS A 121 -2.73 7.39 10.94
N ASN A 122 -2.61 8.72 11.01
CA ASN A 122 -1.55 9.39 11.78
C ASN A 122 -0.12 8.92 11.42
N ILE A 123 0.18 8.78 10.13
CA ILE A 123 1.50 8.31 9.68
C ILE A 123 2.37 9.52 9.32
N ARG A 124 3.57 9.56 9.87
CA ARG A 124 4.61 10.51 9.45
C ARG A 124 5.54 9.83 8.47
N VAL A 125 5.91 10.54 7.42
CA VAL A 125 6.88 10.11 6.41
C VAL A 125 7.95 11.19 6.36
N GLU A 126 9.11 10.93 6.94
CA GLU A 126 10.19 11.92 6.93
C GLU A 126 10.75 12.10 5.52
N GLN A 127 10.90 11.00 4.77
CA GLN A 127 11.41 11.01 3.41
C GLN A 127 10.89 9.83 2.60
N ALA A 128 10.29 10.11 1.45
CA ALA A 128 9.99 9.13 0.39
C ALA A 128 10.66 9.57 -0.91
N GLU A 129 11.62 8.80 -1.41
CA GLU A 129 12.47 9.21 -2.53
C GLU A 129 11.81 8.98 -3.90
N GLN A 130 10.77 8.15 -3.99
CA GLN A 130 10.12 7.80 -5.25
C GLN A 130 8.60 8.00 -5.21
N LYS A 131 7.86 7.19 -4.43
CA LYS A 131 6.39 7.25 -4.35
C LYS A 131 5.90 7.39 -2.91
N LEU A 132 4.81 8.12 -2.72
CA LEU A 132 4.11 8.17 -1.43
C LEU A 132 3.04 7.09 -1.38
N PHE A 133 2.02 7.24 -2.22
CA PHE A 133 0.96 6.26 -2.39
C PHE A 133 1.13 5.53 -3.71
N ASP A 134 1.07 4.20 -3.70
CA ASP A 134 1.08 3.40 -4.92
C ASP A 134 0.09 2.25 -4.84
N ILE A 135 -1.08 2.44 -5.44
CA ILE A 135 -2.18 1.49 -5.41
C ILE A 135 -2.41 0.99 -6.83
N LYS A 136 -2.22 -0.31 -7.05
CA LYS A 136 -2.32 -0.90 -8.38
C LYS A 136 -3.02 -2.25 -8.38
N VAL A 137 -3.85 -2.46 -9.40
CA VAL A 137 -4.15 -3.78 -9.93
C VAL A 137 -3.23 -4.00 -11.14
N LEU A 138 -2.52 -5.13 -11.20
CA LEU A 138 -1.50 -5.34 -12.22
C LEU A 138 -1.28 -6.80 -12.58
N LEU A 139 -0.68 -7.04 -13.74
CA LEU A 139 -0.07 -8.33 -14.10
C LEU A 139 1.44 -8.21 -13.92
N CYS A 140 2.04 -9.12 -13.15
CA CYS A 140 3.49 -9.11 -12.93
C CYS A 140 4.04 -10.54 -12.76
N ARG A 141 5.35 -10.66 -12.50
CA ARG A 141 6.02 -11.97 -12.33
C ARG A 141 5.53 -12.79 -11.13
N TYR A 142 4.81 -12.16 -10.19
CA TYR A 142 4.28 -12.79 -9.00
C TYR A 142 2.83 -13.27 -9.16
N THR A 143 2.17 -12.94 -10.27
CA THR A 143 0.79 -13.35 -10.52
C THR A 143 0.69 -14.87 -10.69
N GLU A 144 -0.17 -15.50 -9.90
CA GLU A 144 -0.57 -16.91 -10.03
C GLU A 144 -2.03 -17.06 -10.48
N GLN A 145 -2.89 -16.08 -10.17
CA GLN A 145 -4.30 -16.03 -10.58
C GLN A 145 -4.50 -15.00 -11.70
N LEU A 146 -4.98 -15.46 -12.87
CA LEU A 146 -5.18 -14.57 -14.02
C LEU A 146 -6.32 -13.57 -13.81
N ALA A 147 -7.47 -14.03 -13.30
CA ALA A 147 -8.57 -13.15 -12.92
C ALA A 147 -8.11 -12.19 -11.84
N LYS A 148 -8.41 -10.90 -12.01
CA LYS A 148 -7.97 -9.87 -11.07
C LYS A 148 -9.05 -9.58 -10.05
N GLY A 149 -8.63 -9.49 -8.80
CA GLY A 149 -9.50 -9.06 -7.72
C GLY A 149 -9.60 -7.54 -7.64
N GLU A 150 -10.34 -7.06 -6.64
CA GLU A 150 -10.72 -5.66 -6.50
C GLU A 150 -9.92 -4.95 -5.39
N ILE A 151 -9.82 -3.62 -5.50
CA ILE A 151 -9.30 -2.75 -4.45
C ILE A 151 -10.31 -1.62 -4.24
N ASN A 152 -10.89 -1.53 -3.04
CA ASN A 152 -11.77 -0.43 -2.65
C ASN A 152 -11.77 -0.15 -1.15
N ASP A 153 -12.49 0.88 -0.70
CA ASP A 153 -12.61 1.24 0.73
C ASP A 153 -11.25 1.39 1.43
N ILE A 154 -10.39 2.23 0.83
CA ILE A 154 -9.05 2.52 1.33
C ILE A 154 -9.03 3.93 1.91
N TYR A 155 -8.63 4.06 3.17
CA TYR A 155 -8.69 5.32 3.92
C TYR A 155 -7.30 5.76 4.36
N PHE A 156 -6.88 6.93 3.92
CA PHE A 156 -5.70 7.64 4.41
C PHE A 156 -6.14 8.87 5.18
N ASP A 157 -5.88 8.89 6.49
CA ASP A 157 -6.24 10.00 7.38
C ASP A 157 -5.01 10.49 8.14
N ASN A 158 -4.72 11.79 8.02
CA ASN A 158 -3.60 12.44 8.70
C ASN A 158 -2.23 11.82 8.33
N ILE A 159 -1.88 11.87 7.05
CA ILE A 159 -0.55 11.49 6.54
C ILE A 159 0.31 12.74 6.34
N GLN A 160 1.50 12.75 6.91
CA GLN A 160 2.37 13.93 6.94
C GLN A 160 3.73 13.62 6.30
N VAL A 161 4.03 14.22 5.15
CA VAL A 161 5.37 14.18 4.56
C VAL A 161 6.16 15.37 5.09
N LEU A 162 7.25 15.11 5.82
CA LEU A 162 7.93 16.16 6.59
C LEU A 162 9.06 16.85 5.83
N ASN A 163 9.71 16.15 4.90
CA ASN A 163 10.88 16.65 4.18
C ASN A 163 11.04 15.98 2.80
N GLY A 164 12.02 16.45 2.03
CA GLY A 164 12.37 15.93 0.71
C GLY A 164 11.55 16.54 -0.43
N ASP A 165 11.82 16.06 -1.64
CA ASP A 165 11.01 16.39 -2.81
C ASP A 165 9.62 15.80 -2.65
N ILE A 166 8.60 16.47 -3.21
CA ILE A 166 7.23 15.97 -3.17
C ILE A 166 7.16 14.69 -4.04
N PRO A 167 6.95 13.51 -3.45
CA PRO A 167 6.88 12.25 -4.21
C PRO A 167 5.64 12.22 -5.10
N VAL A 168 5.67 11.39 -6.14
CA VAL A 168 4.47 11.12 -6.95
C VAL A 168 3.55 10.16 -6.20
N SER A 169 2.25 10.24 -6.46
CA SER A 169 1.26 9.28 -6.00
C SER A 169 0.55 8.66 -7.20
N MET A 170 0.18 7.38 -7.13
CA MET A 170 -0.46 6.69 -8.25
C MET A 170 -1.59 5.76 -7.80
N ILE A 171 -2.69 5.79 -8.53
CA ILE A 171 -3.77 4.80 -8.47
C ILE A 171 -4.00 4.26 -9.87
N ARG A 172 -3.90 2.95 -10.04
CA ARG A 172 -3.96 2.31 -11.35
C ARG A 172 -4.80 1.03 -11.31
N GLY A 173 -5.90 1.01 -12.05
CA GLY A 173 -6.63 -0.23 -12.35
C GLY A 173 -5.95 -1.07 -13.44
N TYR A 174 -6.61 -2.14 -13.85
CA TYR A 174 -6.10 -3.09 -14.84
C TYR A 174 -7.10 -3.31 -15.97
N GLN A 175 -6.62 -3.44 -17.21
CA GLN A 175 -7.47 -3.71 -18.36
C GLN A 175 -6.80 -4.69 -19.32
N THR A 176 -7.59 -5.64 -19.81
CA THR A 176 -7.33 -6.50 -20.96
C THR A 176 -8.48 -6.32 -21.97
N PRO A 177 -8.42 -6.94 -23.17
CA PRO A 177 -9.55 -6.91 -24.10
C PRO A 177 -10.88 -7.49 -23.54
N THR A 178 -10.84 -8.27 -22.46
CA THR A 178 -12.00 -8.99 -21.90
C THR A 178 -12.29 -8.67 -20.44
N GLU A 179 -11.46 -7.88 -19.78
CA GLU A 179 -11.55 -7.60 -18.34
C GLU A 179 -11.13 -6.15 -18.09
N GLU A 180 -11.87 -5.43 -17.27
CA GLU A 180 -11.49 -4.11 -16.76
C GLU A 180 -11.78 -4.09 -15.26
N VAL A 181 -10.75 -3.86 -14.47
CA VAL A 181 -10.83 -3.69 -13.02
C VAL A 181 -10.39 -2.27 -12.69
N ARG A 182 -11.23 -1.55 -11.96
CA ARG A 182 -10.95 -0.18 -11.55
C ARG A 182 -10.77 -0.13 -10.05
N VAL A 183 -9.77 0.60 -9.59
CA VAL A 183 -9.66 0.93 -8.16
C VAL A 183 -10.71 1.98 -7.84
N HIS A 184 -11.44 1.84 -6.74
CA HIS A 184 -12.47 2.80 -6.37
C HIS A 184 -12.59 3.03 -4.86
N ASP A 185 -13.35 4.05 -4.45
CA ASP A 185 -13.59 4.39 -3.04
C ASP A 185 -12.30 4.53 -2.22
N VAL A 186 -11.40 5.39 -2.70
CA VAL A 186 -10.15 5.75 -2.00
C VAL A 186 -10.26 7.16 -1.45
N HIS A 187 -9.99 7.30 -0.16
CA HIS A 187 -10.18 8.52 0.60
C HIS A 187 -8.83 9.05 1.09
N PHE A 188 -8.53 10.31 0.77
CA PHE A 188 -7.39 11.05 1.28
C PHE A 188 -7.88 12.24 2.09
N ASP A 189 -7.77 12.14 3.41
CA ASP A 189 -8.21 13.18 4.34
C ASP A 189 -7.02 13.68 5.15
N ASN A 190 -6.90 15.00 5.25
CA ASN A 190 -5.87 15.66 6.07
C ASN A 190 -4.41 15.26 5.70
N ILE A 191 -4.11 15.23 4.40
CA ILE A 191 -2.74 15.01 3.91
C ILE A 191 -1.96 16.33 3.95
N THR A 192 -0.72 16.30 4.43
CA THR A 192 0.15 17.49 4.50
C THR A 192 1.56 17.23 4.01
N PHE A 193 2.12 18.15 3.22
CA PHE A 193 3.51 18.14 2.77
C PHE A 193 4.23 19.36 3.32
N MET A 194 5.27 19.13 4.12
CA MET A 194 6.07 20.17 4.81
C MET A 194 5.18 21.18 5.56
N GLY A 195 4.15 20.67 6.23
CA GLY A 195 3.17 21.46 6.99
C GLY A 195 2.10 22.17 6.15
N ASN A 196 2.16 22.09 4.82
CA ASN A 196 1.12 22.62 3.94
C ASN A 196 0.07 21.55 3.66
N LYS A 197 -1.20 21.89 3.82
CA LYS A 197 -2.30 20.97 3.55
C LYS A 197 -2.48 20.76 2.05
N CYS A 198 -2.65 19.50 1.65
CA CYS A 198 -3.07 19.13 0.31
C CYS A 198 -4.59 19.24 0.25
N GLU A 199 -5.10 20.13 -0.61
CA GLU A 199 -6.55 20.35 -0.77
C GLU A 199 -7.09 19.64 -2.02
N THR A 200 -6.21 19.29 -2.95
CA THR A 200 -6.54 18.68 -4.23
C THR A 200 -5.64 17.50 -4.55
N TRP A 201 -6.05 16.69 -5.54
CA TRP A 201 -5.24 15.57 -6.02
C TRP A 201 -3.92 16.05 -6.66
N GLN A 202 -3.89 17.25 -7.24
CA GLN A 202 -2.68 17.85 -7.82
C GLN A 202 -1.62 18.14 -6.75
N ASP A 203 -2.04 18.58 -5.57
CA ASP A 203 -1.12 18.86 -4.46
C ASP A 203 -0.38 17.59 -4.03
N MET A 204 -1.05 16.44 -4.13
CA MET A 204 -0.48 15.11 -3.87
C MET A 204 0.28 14.51 -5.06
N ARG A 205 0.38 15.25 -6.17
CA ARG A 205 0.88 14.77 -7.46
C ARG A 205 0.25 13.42 -7.86
N LEU A 206 -1.04 13.27 -7.57
CA LEU A 206 -1.76 12.02 -7.77
C LEU A 206 -2.07 11.79 -9.25
N VAL A 207 -1.63 10.66 -9.78
CA VAL A 207 -1.96 10.19 -11.13
C VAL A 207 -2.94 9.04 -11.02
N THR A 208 -4.04 9.12 -11.76
CA THR A 208 -5.07 8.09 -11.78
C THR A 208 -5.25 7.51 -13.17
N GLU A 209 -5.26 6.19 -13.28
CA GLU A 209 -5.63 5.45 -14.49
C GLU A 209 -6.59 4.33 -14.10
N LEU A 210 -7.71 4.16 -14.81
CA LEU A 210 -8.72 3.13 -14.48
C LEU A 210 -9.11 3.19 -12.98
N ALA A 211 -9.42 4.39 -12.49
CA ALA A 211 -9.84 4.60 -11.10
C ALA A 211 -11.06 5.51 -11.05
N ASN A 212 -11.96 5.27 -10.09
CA ASN A 212 -13.18 6.03 -9.88
C ASN A 212 -13.33 6.37 -8.40
N ASP A 213 -14.22 7.29 -8.04
CA ASP A 213 -14.63 7.47 -6.63
C ASP A 213 -13.43 7.74 -5.71
N ILE A 214 -12.53 8.62 -6.18
CA ILE A 214 -11.40 9.11 -5.39
C ILE A 214 -11.81 10.39 -4.70
N TYR A 215 -11.63 10.45 -3.39
CA TYR A 215 -12.04 11.57 -2.55
C TYR A 215 -10.81 12.22 -1.92
N VAL A 216 -10.76 13.55 -1.99
CA VAL A 216 -9.75 14.37 -1.29
C VAL A 216 -10.49 15.34 -0.39
N ASN A 217 -10.31 15.23 0.94
CA ASN A 217 -11.03 16.02 1.95
C ASN A 217 -12.56 16.00 1.72
N GLY A 218 -13.11 14.82 1.45
CA GLY A 218 -14.53 14.60 1.12
C GLY A 218 -14.99 15.06 -0.27
N VAL A 219 -14.12 15.67 -1.09
CA VAL A 219 -14.43 16.11 -2.46
C VAL A 219 -14.07 15.02 -3.46
N ARG A 220 -15.03 14.55 -4.25
CA ARG A 220 -14.81 13.54 -5.30
C ARG A 220 -14.09 14.13 -6.51
N THR A 221 -12.88 13.66 -6.82
CA THR A 221 -11.99 14.20 -7.87
C THR A 221 -11.98 13.38 -9.16
N CYS A 222 -12.22 12.06 -9.11
CA CYS A 222 -12.32 11.18 -10.28
C CYS A 222 -13.76 10.65 -10.46
N ARG A 223 -14.56 11.36 -11.27
CA ARG A 223 -15.90 10.86 -11.66
C ARG A 223 -15.73 9.86 -12.80
N GLN A 224 -16.34 8.69 -12.68
CA GLN A 224 -16.41 7.69 -13.76
C GLN A 224 -16.79 8.37 -15.08
N MET A 225 -15.88 8.42 -16.05
CA MET A 225 -16.24 8.73 -17.43
C MET A 225 -16.85 7.45 -18.00
N LYS A 226 -18.20 7.43 -18.07
CA LYS A 226 -18.92 6.41 -18.85
C LYS A 226 -18.63 6.71 -20.32
N PHE A 227 -17.88 5.83 -20.97
CA PHE A 227 -17.86 5.73 -22.44
C PHE A 227 -18.93 4.76 -22.88
#